data_AF-A0A537ETT2-F1
#
_entry.id   AF-A0A537ETT2-F1
#
_cell.length_a   1.000
_cell.length_b   1.000
_cell.length_c   1.000
_cell.angle_alpha   90.00
_cell.angle_beta   90.00
_cell.angle_gamma   90.00
#
_symmetry.space_group_name_H-M   'P 1'
#
loop_
_entity.id
_entity.type
_entity.pdbx_description
1 polymer ?
#
loop_
_entity_poly.entity_id
_entity_poly.type
_entity_poly.pdbx_seq_one_letter_code
_entity_poly.pdbx_strand_id
1 'polypeptide(L)'
;MANPMIPSIGIGTTLVSFIILFIIYLLVMGFVLWLAGEIVVVRKVTFGEAIAVAGTGTFLVGAVIVFVQGLLGLLIGLLIFLLLVKHYFKTGWLGAVGVAIMAIVVLVVLTFILGALLVGALFGFPKIF
;
A
#
# COMPACT_ATOMS: atom_id res chain seq x y z
N MET A 1 -39.76 -4.40 -12.33
CA MET A 1 -38.62 -4.18 -11.41
C MET A 1 -37.42 -4.83 -12.06
N ALA A 2 -36.57 -4.07 -12.76
CA ALA A 2 -35.39 -4.62 -13.41
C ALA A 2 -34.35 -4.93 -12.33
N ASN A 3 -34.09 -6.22 -12.10
CA ASN A 3 -32.96 -6.68 -11.30
C ASN A 3 -31.68 -6.26 -12.04
N PRO A 4 -30.80 -5.40 -11.48
CA PRO A 4 -29.53 -5.12 -12.13
C PRO A 4 -28.77 -6.44 -12.21
N MET A 5 -28.56 -6.93 -13.43
CA MET A 5 -27.73 -8.10 -13.69
C MET A 5 -26.35 -7.82 -13.12
N ILE A 6 -26.06 -8.34 -11.93
CA ILE A 6 -24.68 -8.45 -11.44
C ILE A 6 -24.04 -9.47 -12.39
N PRO A 7 -23.08 -9.06 -13.25
CA PRO A 7 -22.42 -10.04 -14.10
C PRO A 7 -21.82 -11.10 -13.19
N SER A 8 -22.19 -12.37 -13.40
CA SER A 8 -21.59 -13.48 -12.69
C SER A 8 -20.14 -13.60 -13.15
N ILE A 9 -19.24 -12.92 -12.45
CA ILE A 9 -17.80 -12.98 -12.68
C ILE A 9 -17.41 -14.43 -12.38
N GLY A 10 -17.14 -15.20 -13.45
CA GLY A 10 -16.68 -16.58 -13.31
C GLY A 10 -15.42 -16.63 -12.44
N ILE A 11 -15.24 -17.72 -11.69
CA ILE A 11 -14.14 -17.88 -10.73
C ILE A 11 -12.77 -17.54 -11.37
N GLY A 12 -12.59 -17.91 -12.64
CA GLY A 12 -11.39 -17.55 -13.43
C GLY A 12 -11.18 -16.03 -13.58
N THR A 13 -12.23 -15.28 -13.92
CA THR A 13 -12.16 -13.81 -14.04
C THR A 13 -11.96 -13.11 -12.69
N THR A 14 -12.51 -13.67 -11.59
CA THR A 14 -12.31 -13.13 -10.24
C THR A 14 -10.87 -13.30 -9.77
N LEU A 15 -10.28 -14.48 -10.00
CA LEU A 15 -8.88 -14.75 -9.63
C LEU A 15 -7.90 -13.88 -10.41
N VAL A 16 -8.12 -13.73 -11.73
CA VAL A 16 -7.29 -12.83 -12.55
C VAL A 16 -7.40 -11.39 -12.06
N SER A 17 -8.62 -10.91 -11.79
CA SER A 17 -8.84 -9.56 -11.26
C SER A 17 -8.17 -9.35 -9.90
N PHE A 18 -8.24 -10.35 -9.01
CA PHE A 18 -7.58 -10.30 -7.71
C PHE A 18 -6.05 -10.21 -7.83
N ILE A 19 -5.44 -11.03 -8.71
CA ILE A 19 -4.00 -11.00 -8.94
C ILE A 19 -3.56 -9.64 -9.49
N ILE A 20 -4.32 -9.09 -10.45
CA ILE A 20 -4.03 -7.76 -11.02
C ILE A 20 -4.09 -6.69 -9.93
N LEU A 21 -5.16 -6.66 -9.13
CA LEU A 21 -5.30 -5.71 -8.03
C LEU A 21 -4.20 -5.87 -6.98
N PHE A 22 -3.81 -7.09 -6.69
CA PHE A 22 -2.72 -7.38 -5.76
C PHE A 22 -1.37 -6.87 -6.28
N ILE A 23 -1.06 -7.08 -7.56
CA ILE A 23 0.17 -6.55 -8.18
C ILE A 23 0.15 -5.02 -8.17
N ILE A 24 -0.97 -4.39 -8.55
CA ILE A 24 -1.13 -2.93 -8.50
C ILE A 24 -0.90 -2.43 -7.07
N TYR A 25 -1.52 -3.07 -6.09
CA TYR A 25 -1.33 -2.74 -4.68
C TYR A 25 0.15 -2.82 -4.26
N LEU A 26 0.86 -3.89 -4.63
CA LEU A 26 2.29 -4.04 -4.32
C LEU A 26 3.15 -2.96 -4.99
N LEU A 27 2.84 -2.57 -6.23
CA LEU A 27 3.55 -1.52 -6.93
C LEU A 27 3.30 -0.15 -6.29
N VAL A 28 2.05 0.16 -5.94
CA VAL A 28 1.69 1.42 -5.29
C VAL A 28 2.35 1.51 -3.91
N MET A 29 2.21 0.48 -3.07
CA MET A 29 2.82 0.46 -1.74
C MET A 29 4.34 0.43 -1.82
N GLY A 30 4.92 -0.32 -2.75
CA GLY A 30 6.35 -0.33 -3.00
C GLY A 30 6.86 1.07 -3.39
N PHE A 31 6.14 1.80 -4.23
CA PHE A 31 6.49 3.16 -4.61
C PHE A 31 6.39 4.14 -3.43
N VAL A 32 5.32 4.06 -2.65
CA VAL A 32 5.14 4.88 -1.44
C VAL A 32 6.27 4.65 -0.44
N LEU A 33 6.59 3.39 -0.15
CA LEU A 33 7.66 3.03 0.78
C LEU A 33 9.05 3.38 0.24
N TRP A 34 9.26 3.25 -1.07
CA TRP A 34 10.50 3.66 -1.71
C TRP A 34 10.73 5.16 -1.58
N LEU A 35 9.72 5.97 -1.89
CA LEU A 35 9.80 7.42 -1.79
C LEU A 35 9.99 7.87 -0.33
N ALA A 36 9.25 7.27 0.61
CA ALA A 36 9.41 7.53 2.03
C ALA A 36 10.82 7.12 2.53
N GLY A 37 11.33 5.99 2.04
CA GLY A 37 12.69 5.51 2.29
C GLY A 37 13.74 6.50 1.80
N GLU A 38 13.66 6.92 0.55
CA GLU A 38 14.64 7.84 -0.05
C GLU A 38 14.67 9.21 0.66
N ILE A 39 13.54 9.70 1.15
CA ILE A 39 13.47 10.99 1.86
C ILE A 39 14.05 10.90 3.28
N VAL A 40 13.79 9.81 4.00
CA VAL A 40 14.17 9.68 5.42
C VAL A 40 15.56 9.11 5.60
N VAL A 41 15.93 8.19 4.72
CA VAL A 41 17.17 7.44 4.84
C VAL A 41 18.27 8.17 4.09
N VAL A 42 19.35 8.50 4.80
CA VAL A 42 20.52 9.18 4.22
C VAL A 42 21.20 8.34 3.11
N ARG A 43 20.92 7.02 3.07
CA ARG A 43 21.36 6.09 2.04
C ARG A 43 20.24 5.88 1.01
N LYS A 44 20.63 5.74 -0.26
CA LYS A 44 19.72 5.35 -1.35
C LYS A 44 19.01 4.03 -1.05
N VAL A 45 17.69 4.08 -1.09
CA VAL A 45 16.82 2.92 -0.93
C VAL A 45 16.48 2.38 -2.31
N THR A 46 16.64 1.07 -2.51
CA THR A 46 16.28 0.46 -3.79
C THR A 46 14.78 0.16 -3.85
N PHE A 47 14.18 0.29 -5.03
CA PHE A 47 12.78 -0.06 -5.24
C PHE A 47 12.49 -1.54 -4.94
N GLY A 48 13.47 -2.43 -5.17
CA GLY A 48 13.39 -3.84 -4.82
C GLY A 48 13.28 -4.08 -3.31
N GLU A 49 14.07 -3.37 -2.49
CA GLU A 49 13.95 -3.43 -1.03
C GLU A 49 12.55 -2.94 -0.59
N ALA A 50 12.00 -1.91 -1.22
CA ALA A 50 10.68 -1.38 -0.89
C ALA A 50 9.53 -2.31 -1.28
N ILE A 51 9.59 -2.95 -2.46
CA ILE A 51 8.63 -3.99 -2.85
C ILE A 51 8.72 -5.19 -1.91
N ALA A 52 9.93 -5.60 -1.51
CA ALA A 52 10.09 -6.68 -0.56
C ALA A 52 9.41 -6.34 0.77
N VAL A 53 9.56 -5.11 1.28
CA VAL A 53 8.82 -4.65 2.47
C VAL A 53 7.31 -4.63 2.23
N ALA A 54 6.83 -4.09 1.10
CA ALA A 54 5.41 -4.03 0.79
C ALA A 54 4.76 -5.43 0.73
N GLY A 55 5.40 -6.36 0.04
CA GLY A 55 4.96 -7.75 -0.08
C GLY A 55 5.01 -8.47 1.25
N THR A 56 6.21 -8.59 1.82
CA THR A 56 6.42 -9.35 3.07
C THR A 56 5.66 -8.72 4.24
N GLY A 57 5.59 -7.39 4.29
CA GLY A 57 4.83 -6.65 5.29
C GLY A 57 3.34 -6.92 5.19
N THR A 58 2.76 -6.91 3.99
CA THR A 58 1.32 -7.21 3.82
C THR A 58 0.97 -8.61 4.31
N PHE A 59 1.79 -9.62 3.98
CA PHE A 59 1.55 -10.98 4.44
C PHE A 59 1.80 -11.16 5.94
N LEU A 60 2.94 -10.69 6.46
CA LEU A 60 3.29 -10.88 7.87
C LEU A 60 2.41 -10.06 8.80
N VAL A 61 2.23 -8.77 8.52
CA VAL A 61 1.39 -7.89 9.34
C VAL A 61 -0.07 -8.31 9.21
N GLY A 62 -0.53 -8.65 8.00
CA GLY A 62 -1.88 -9.15 7.76
C GLY A 62 -2.16 -10.43 8.54
N ALA A 63 -1.24 -11.40 8.51
CA ALA A 63 -1.38 -12.63 9.30
C ALA A 63 -1.47 -12.32 10.80
N VAL A 64 -0.58 -11.48 11.33
CA VAL A 64 -0.55 -11.13 12.76
C VAL A 64 -1.86 -10.46 13.20
N ILE A 65 -2.42 -9.56 12.41
CA ILE A 65 -3.69 -8.89 12.72
C ILE A 65 -4.84 -9.91 12.74
N VAL A 66 -4.82 -10.90 11.85
CA VAL A 66 -5.86 -11.94 11.78
C VAL A 66 -5.75 -12.91 12.96
N PHE A 67 -4.55 -13.34 13.33
CA PHE A 67 -4.34 -14.32 14.40
C PHE A 67 -4.39 -13.70 15.80
N VAL A 68 -3.87 -12.49 15.97
CA VAL A 68 -3.81 -11.79 17.24
C VAL A 68 -4.81 -10.62 17.15
N GLN A 69 -6.09 -10.91 17.29
CA GLN A 69 -7.11 -9.88 17.15
C GLN A 69 -7.01 -8.80 18.25
N GLY A 70 -7.47 -7.59 17.93
CA GLY A 70 -7.50 -6.46 18.87
C GLY A 70 -6.22 -5.63 18.90
N LEU A 71 -6.06 -4.83 19.95
CA LEU A 71 -4.98 -3.83 20.06
C LEU A 71 -3.58 -4.47 20.07
N LEU A 72 -3.46 -5.69 20.61
CA LEU A 72 -2.18 -6.40 20.67
C LEU A 72 -1.68 -6.80 19.28
N GLY A 73 -2.54 -7.26 18.37
CA GLY A 73 -2.12 -7.56 17.00
C GLY A 73 -1.69 -6.33 16.22
N LEU A 74 -2.36 -5.20 16.45
CA LEU A 74 -1.96 -3.94 15.83
C LEU A 74 -0.56 -3.50 16.30
N LEU A 75 -0.28 -3.59 17.61
CA LEU A 75 1.02 -3.26 18.17
C LEU A 75 2.14 -4.19 17.68
N ILE A 76 1.89 -5.50 17.68
CA ILE A 76 2.87 -6.49 17.21
C ILE A 76 3.06 -6.36 15.69
N GLY A 77 1.98 -6.14 14.94
CA GLY A 77 2.02 -5.89 13.50
C GLY A 77 2.83 -4.64 13.16
N LEU A 78 2.63 -3.54 13.90
CA LEU A 78 3.45 -2.33 13.77
C LEU A 78 4.92 -2.61 14.08
N LEU A 79 5.21 -3.37 15.13
CA LEU A 79 6.57 -3.72 15.52
C LEU A 79 7.27 -4.57 14.45
N ILE A 80 6.57 -5.56 13.90
CA ILE A 80 7.06 -6.40 12.79
C ILE A 80 7.29 -5.56 11.55
N PHE A 81 6.37 -4.65 11.22
CA PHE A 81 6.53 -3.73 10.09
C PHE A 81 7.78 -2.87 10.25
N LEU A 82 7.98 -2.25 11.42
CA LEU A 82 9.18 -1.47 11.73
C LEU A 82 10.46 -2.31 11.63
N LEU A 83 10.41 -3.57 12.09
CA LEU A 83 11.53 -4.49 12.03
C LEU A 83 11.86 -4.87 10.59
N LEU A 84 10.86 -5.08 9.75
CA LEU A 84 11.03 -5.29 8.31
C LEU A 84 11.69 -4.07 7.67
N VAL A 85 11.14 -2.88 7.88
CA VAL A 85 11.69 -1.61 7.36
C VAL A 85 13.15 -1.44 7.81
N LYS A 86 13.45 -1.68 9.09
CA LYS A 86 14.81 -1.65 9.63
C LYS A 86 15.75 -2.64 8.91
N HIS A 87 15.29 -3.88 8.71
CA HIS A 87 16.11 -4.93 8.12
C HIS A 87 16.37 -4.69 6.62
N TYR A 88 15.31 -4.39 5.86
CA TYR A 88 15.39 -4.20 4.42
C TYR A 88 16.07 -2.88 4.03
N PHE A 89 15.75 -1.77 4.70
CA PHE A 89 16.38 -0.47 4.41
C PHE A 89 17.72 -0.28 5.13
N LYS A 90 18.13 -1.22 5.99
CA LYS A 90 19.35 -1.18 6.81
C LYS A 90 19.49 0.14 7.58
N THR A 91 18.39 0.58 8.18
CA THR A 91 18.30 1.86 8.89
C THR A 91 18.42 1.69 10.41
N GLY A 92 18.71 2.77 11.11
CA GLY A 92 18.53 2.84 12.57
C GLY A 92 17.06 2.81 12.96
N TRP A 93 16.78 2.62 14.26
CA TRP A 93 15.42 2.60 14.80
C TRP A 93 14.63 3.89 14.49
N LEU A 94 15.30 5.05 14.59
CA LEU A 94 14.75 6.36 14.22
C LEU A 94 14.42 6.46 12.73
N GLY A 95 15.25 5.86 11.87
CA GLY A 95 14.99 5.81 10.43
C GLY A 95 13.77 4.96 10.09
N ALA A 96 13.59 3.81 10.75
CA ALA A 96 12.43 2.95 10.54
C ALA A 96 11.11 3.64 10.94
N VAL A 97 11.10 4.33 12.10
CA VAL A 97 9.95 5.15 12.54
C VAL A 97 9.70 6.29 11.56
N GLY A 98 10.76 7.00 11.14
CA GLY A 98 10.65 8.09 10.17
C GLY A 98 10.05 7.63 8.84
N VAL A 99 10.47 6.46 8.32
CA VAL A 99 9.90 5.88 7.09
C VAL A 99 8.43 5.52 7.28
N ALA A 100 8.04 4.98 8.43
CA ALA A 100 6.63 4.69 8.71
C ALA A 100 5.77 5.97 8.70
N ILE A 101 6.25 7.05 9.33
CA ILE A 101 5.57 8.35 9.33
C ILE A 101 5.54 8.95 7.92
N MET A 102 6.68 8.95 7.22
CA MET A 102 6.75 9.48 5.86
C MET A 102 5.91 8.69 4.87
N ALA A 103 5.76 7.38 5.06
CA ALA A 103 4.87 6.56 4.24
C ALA A 103 3.43 7.05 4.36
N ILE A 104 2.96 7.43 5.55
CA ILE A 104 1.63 8.02 5.75
C ILE A 104 1.53 9.36 5.00
N VAL A 105 2.54 10.23 5.11
CA VAL A 105 2.56 11.52 4.41
C VAL A 105 2.48 11.34 2.90
N VAL A 106 3.32 10.47 2.34
CA VAL A 106 3.33 10.17 0.90
C VAL A 106 1.98 9.60 0.45
N LEU A 107 1.36 8.73 1.25
CA LEU A 107 0.05 8.14 0.95
C LEU A 107 -1.07 9.20 0.97
N VAL A 108 -1.03 10.15 1.91
CA VAL A 108 -1.97 11.29 1.94
C VAL A 108 -1.79 12.18 0.71
N VAL A 109 -0.55 12.49 0.32
CA VAL A 109 -0.28 13.25 -0.91
C VAL A 109 -0.76 12.51 -2.15
N LEU A 110 -0.52 11.20 -2.22
CA LEU A 110 -0.94 10.37 -3.35
C LEU A 110 -2.47 10.32 -3.48
N THR A 111 -3.19 10.13 -2.36
CA THR A 111 -4.66 10.11 -2.36
C THR A 111 -5.25 11.46 -2.70
N PHE A 112 -4.61 12.56 -2.27
CA PHE A 112 -5.03 13.90 -2.67
C PHE A 112 -4.86 14.14 -4.18
N ILE A 113 -3.73 13.75 -4.77
CA ILE A 113 -3.47 13.86 -6.21
C ILE A 113 -4.46 13.00 -7.00
N LEU A 114 -4.63 11.74 -6.62
CA LEU A 114 -5.56 10.82 -7.30
C LEU A 114 -7.02 11.28 -7.15
N GLY A 115 -7.40 11.79 -5.99
CA GLY A 115 -8.72 12.38 -5.74
C GLY A 115 -8.97 13.62 -6.58
N ALA A 116 -7.99 14.53 -6.66
CA ALA A 116 -8.06 15.72 -7.50
C ALA A 116 -8.15 15.36 -9.00
N LEU A 117 -7.41 14.35 -9.46
CA LEU A 117 -7.51 13.84 -10.83
C LEU A 117 -8.87 13.21 -11.11
N LEU A 118 -9.43 12.44 -10.16
CA LEU A 118 -10.74 11.83 -10.31
C LEU A 118 -11.84 12.90 -10.39
N VAL A 119 -11.81 13.88 -9.48
CA VAL A 119 -12.72 15.03 -9.51
C VAL A 119 -12.54 15.81 -10.81
N GLY A 120 -11.30 16.11 -11.20
CA GLY A 120 -10.99 16.77 -12.47
C GLY A 120 -11.49 16.01 -13.70
N ALA A 121 -11.40 14.68 -13.71
CA ALA A 121 -11.99 13.85 -14.76
C ALA A 121 -13.53 13.92 -14.71
N LEU A 122 -14.14 13.70 -13.55
CA LEU A 122 -15.61 13.68 -13.40
C LEU A 122 -16.28 15.02 -13.74
N PHE A 123 -15.64 16.15 -13.45
CA PHE A 123 -16.17 17.49 -13.71
C PHE A 123 -15.58 18.15 -14.97
N GLY A 124 -14.46 17.65 -15.49
CA GLY A 124 -13.76 18.18 -16.66
C GLY A 124 -14.06 17.46 -17.98
N PHE A 125 -14.79 16.33 -17.96
CA PHE A 125 -15.49 15.84 -19.14
C PHE A 125 -16.78 16.65 -19.33
N PRO A 126 -16.85 17.66 -20.24
CA PRO A 126 -18.14 18.04 -20.78
C PRO A 126 -18.76 16.75 -21.35
N LYS A 127 -20.01 16.48 -20.97
CA LYS A 127 -20.80 15.38 -21.54
C LYS A 127 -20.86 15.59 -23.05
N ILE A 128 -20.00 14.92 -23.78
CA ILE A 128 -20.18 14.68 -25.20
C ILE A 128 -20.72 13.25 -25.22
N PHE A 129 -21.93 13.12 -25.75
CA PHE A 129 -22.88 11.99 -25.67
C PHE A 129 -23.84 12.05 -24.46
#